data_AF-A0DBU0-F1
#
_entry.id   AF-A0DBU0-F1
#
_cell.length_a   1.000
_cell.length_b   1.000
_cell.length_c   1.000
_cell.angle_alpha   90.00
_cell.angle_beta   90.00
_cell.angle_gamma   90.00
#
_symmetry.space_group_name_H-M   'P 1'
#
loop_
_entity.id
_entity.type
_entity.pdbx_description
1 polymer ?
#
loop_
_entity_poly.entity_id
_entity_poly.type
_entity_poly.pdbx_seq_one_letter_code
_entity_poly.pdbx_strand_id
1 'polypeptide(L)'
;MIQVETTTVIVNYEDIIDQGNFGSLFKGKISQGKFVAVKIQKDISDFENQILSAIKGKQFDHIIEVIAFEKKEKAAYTIMELGEKFDLSKILNKKNACLQMAKGVQELHKLGFFHRDLKPGNFVIGKDNKIILIDFGISKKIEEKSQTQMQGTYQYMAPEILKTQVYDHSVDIWSLGLVFYEVFLGLVFFTNKQEGEIIDDLIQIKQIQINEKIRANKNLEQWQQKLLQKMIIQRLDNENKLNKDVKRISIDEVIRQLEEVDELNKLDGNSGYASDDKSIHLQYLKQGKNQNTIEQNNIQKCIQKAIQQKIVEYVQLKQGLKLSVNRLGAKLNGELQYYELGEQKYDYQYKKIIFIGEKDVGKTTLINSFVNYFFRITLDDNFRLIVANQEPTTKISHYYLGSYQRQYGINLIDTPGTYGYNNEQIKMVYDFINKEKQLIDIFVICLKVTEQRLTLETKQILELIAKCLGKDSKEYANKIIVARTFFQGGNLDESILTYPSSPFSEITKWLPNNWHLGFNGGSVVREVTNRIDRMYFEISMQNFQKMEQKIESQPQKIIKQNLLNQQSKIN
;
A
#
# COMPACT_ATOMS: atom_id res chain seq x y z
N MET A 1 -5.70 35.27 -20.01
CA MET A 1 -4.87 35.82 -18.91
C MET A 1 -5.78 36.47 -17.89
N ILE A 2 -5.54 36.25 -16.61
CA ILE A 2 -6.26 36.88 -15.51
C ILE A 2 -5.24 37.73 -14.75
N GLN A 3 -5.58 38.99 -14.48
CA GLN A 3 -4.82 39.84 -13.57
C GLN A 3 -5.54 39.85 -12.23
N VAL A 4 -4.85 39.46 -11.17
CA VAL A 4 -5.32 39.50 -9.78
C VAL A 4 -4.34 40.39 -9.04
N GLU A 5 -4.77 41.62 -8.73
CA GLU A 5 -3.90 42.69 -8.25
C GLU A 5 -2.66 42.92 -9.14
N THR A 6 -1.46 42.79 -8.56
CA THR A 6 -0.16 42.89 -9.27
C THR A 6 0.28 41.57 -9.90
N THR A 7 -0.46 40.48 -9.69
CA THR A 7 -0.11 39.14 -10.20
C THR A 7 -0.87 38.84 -11.49
N THR A 8 -0.13 38.64 -12.58
CA THR A 8 -0.70 38.12 -13.83
C THR A 8 -0.54 36.61 -13.89
N VAL A 9 -1.66 35.91 -14.09
CA VAL A 9 -1.71 34.45 -14.25
C VAL A 9 -2.30 34.07 -15.61
N ILE A 10 -1.61 33.17 -16.30
CA ILE A 10 -2.11 32.49 -17.49
C ILE A 10 -2.82 31.23 -17.00
N VAL A 11 -4.14 31.18 -17.20
CA VAL A 11 -4.97 30.02 -16.87
C VAL A 11 -5.36 29.34 -18.17
N ASN A 12 -5.16 28.03 -18.24
CA ASN A 12 -5.77 27.21 -19.26
C ASN A 12 -7.08 26.66 -18.69
N TYR A 13 -8.21 27.09 -19.24
CA TYR A 13 -9.54 26.69 -18.74
C TYR A 13 -9.86 25.21 -19.04
N GLU A 14 -9.08 24.55 -19.87
CA GLU A 14 -9.17 23.10 -20.10
C GLU A 14 -8.49 22.29 -18.98
N ASP A 15 -7.56 22.88 -18.23
CA ASP A 15 -6.84 22.26 -17.11
C ASP A 15 -7.59 22.43 -15.78
N ILE A 16 -8.83 21.94 -15.73
CA ILE A 16 -9.66 21.93 -14.52
C ILE A 16 -9.09 20.93 -13.51
N ILE A 17 -8.78 21.41 -12.31
CA ILE A 17 -8.36 20.58 -11.18
C ILE A 17 -9.60 20.05 -10.45
N ASP A 18 -10.56 20.93 -10.20
CA ASP A 18 -11.81 20.59 -9.52
C ASP A 18 -12.94 21.56 -9.89
N GLN A 19 -14.18 21.09 -9.82
CA GLN A 19 -15.38 21.88 -10.03
C GLN A 19 -16.44 21.47 -9.01
N GLY A 20 -16.71 22.34 -8.05
CA GLY A 20 -17.63 22.06 -6.94
C GLY A 20 -18.52 23.23 -6.58
N ASN A 21 -19.28 23.06 -5.49
CA ASN A 21 -20.20 24.08 -4.97
C ASN A 21 -19.51 25.38 -4.55
N PHE A 22 -18.21 25.34 -4.25
CA PHE A 22 -17.40 26.48 -3.83
C PHE A 22 -16.55 27.05 -4.97
N GLY A 23 -17.00 26.90 -6.22
CA GLY A 23 -16.35 27.45 -7.40
C GLY A 23 -15.50 26.45 -8.18
N SER A 24 -14.74 26.97 -9.14
CA SER A 24 -13.90 26.19 -10.05
C SER A 24 -12.43 26.42 -9.76
N LEU A 25 -11.66 25.33 -9.72
CA LEU A 25 -10.22 25.33 -9.45
C LEU A 25 -9.47 24.93 -10.71
N PHE A 26 -8.53 25.77 -11.13
CA PHE A 26 -7.75 25.58 -12.36
C PHE A 26 -6.26 25.57 -12.07
N LYS A 27 -5.50 24.88 -12.92
CA LYS A 27 -4.04 25.04 -12.96
C LYS A 27 -3.69 26.32 -13.74
N GLY A 28 -2.83 27.14 -13.16
CA GLY A 28 -2.33 28.38 -13.77
C GLY A 28 -0.81 28.46 -13.77
N LYS A 29 -0.28 29.43 -14.51
CA LYS A 29 1.15 29.79 -14.53
C LYS A 29 1.31 31.30 -14.41
N ILE A 30 2.02 31.77 -13.39
CA ILE A 30 2.30 33.20 -13.21
C ILE A 30 3.46 33.67 -14.10
N SER A 31 3.61 34.99 -14.29
CA SER A 31 4.63 35.60 -15.17
C SER A 31 6.07 35.15 -14.88
N GLN A 32 6.37 34.79 -13.63
CA GLN A 32 7.67 34.25 -13.18
C GLN A 32 7.91 32.79 -13.58
N GLY A 33 6.93 32.13 -14.22
CA GLY A 33 7.01 30.75 -14.68
C GLY A 33 6.59 29.67 -13.67
N LYS A 34 6.26 30.04 -12.42
CA LYS A 34 5.77 29.13 -11.37
C LYS A 34 4.34 28.66 -11.67
N PHE A 35 4.07 27.37 -11.49
CA PHE A 35 2.71 26.82 -11.54
C PHE A 35 1.97 27.10 -10.23
N VAL A 36 0.69 27.42 -10.34
CA VAL A 36 -0.20 27.82 -9.23
C VAL A 36 -1.57 27.18 -9.39
N ALA A 37 -2.35 27.15 -8.31
CA ALA A 37 -3.78 26.87 -8.37
C ALA A 37 -4.57 28.20 -8.38
N VAL A 38 -5.61 28.28 -9.21
CA VAL A 38 -6.47 29.46 -9.34
C VAL A 38 -7.91 29.05 -9.05
N LYS A 39 -8.42 29.50 -7.90
CA LYS A 39 -9.82 29.30 -7.50
C LYS A 39 -10.64 30.50 -7.96
N ILE A 40 -11.74 30.23 -8.68
CA ILE A 40 -12.67 31.25 -9.17
C ILE A 40 -14.05 30.95 -8.57
N GLN A 41 -14.57 31.91 -7.81
CA GLN A 41 -15.82 31.81 -7.07
C GLN A 41 -16.76 32.92 -7.47
N LYS A 42 -18.01 32.62 -7.85
CA LYS A 42 -19.03 33.66 -8.11
C LYS A 42 -19.39 34.38 -6.82
N ASP A 43 -19.66 33.59 -5.78
CA ASP A 43 -19.99 34.06 -4.45
C ASP A 43 -18.95 33.54 -3.47
N ILE A 44 -18.50 34.42 -2.57
CA ILE A 44 -17.55 34.12 -1.51
C ILE A 44 -18.17 34.54 -0.17
N SER A 45 -18.05 33.70 0.85
CA SER A 45 -18.55 34.04 2.19
C SER A 45 -17.72 35.15 2.82
N ASP A 46 -18.33 35.96 3.70
CA ASP A 46 -17.62 37.04 4.39
C ASP A 46 -16.45 36.50 5.23
N PHE A 47 -16.61 35.31 5.81
CA PHE A 47 -15.55 34.66 6.59
C PHE A 47 -14.42 34.14 5.72
N GLU A 48 -14.70 33.49 4.58
CA GLU A 48 -13.64 33.08 3.63
C GLU A 48 -12.89 34.32 3.12
N ASN A 49 -13.60 35.42 2.81
CA ASN A 49 -12.98 36.68 2.42
C ASN A 49 -12.05 37.25 3.51
N GLN A 50 -12.47 37.21 4.79
CA GLN A 50 -11.64 37.64 5.92
C GLN A 50 -10.40 36.75 6.09
N ILE A 51 -10.56 35.43 6.01
CA ILE A 51 -9.45 34.47 6.13
C ILE A 51 -8.46 34.67 5.00
N LEU A 52 -8.91 34.70 3.74
CA LEU A 52 -8.05 34.89 2.58
C LEU A 52 -7.30 36.23 2.65
N SER A 53 -7.98 37.30 3.06
CA SER A 53 -7.34 38.60 3.28
C SER A 53 -6.31 38.57 4.40
N ALA A 54 -6.55 37.79 5.47
CA ALA A 54 -5.66 37.68 6.61
C ALA A 54 -4.40 36.85 6.33
N ILE A 55 -4.49 35.82 5.46
CA ILE A 55 -3.37 34.91 5.15
C ILE A 55 -2.61 35.28 3.88
N LYS A 56 -3.20 36.09 3.00
CA LYS A 56 -2.57 36.55 1.76
C LYS A 56 -1.21 37.19 2.03
N GLY A 57 -0.19 36.73 1.28
CA GLY A 57 1.18 37.23 1.37
C GLY A 57 1.90 36.90 2.69
N LYS A 58 1.31 36.05 3.54
CA LYS A 58 1.92 35.52 4.76
C LYS A 58 2.24 34.05 4.59
N GLN A 59 3.33 33.63 5.22
CA GLN A 59 3.75 32.24 5.24
C GLN A 59 3.22 31.55 6.51
N PHE A 60 2.52 30.45 6.33
CA PHE A 60 2.10 29.52 7.38
C PHE A 60 2.78 28.17 7.13
N ASP A 61 2.92 27.36 8.17
CA ASP A 61 3.54 26.05 8.03
C ASP A 61 2.56 25.00 7.49
N HIS A 62 1.29 25.10 7.87
CA HIS A 62 0.28 24.09 7.60
C HIS A 62 -1.06 24.67 7.09
N ILE A 63 -1.08 25.92 6.65
CA ILE A 63 -2.17 26.58 5.91
C ILE A 63 -1.67 26.97 4.52
N ILE A 64 -2.55 26.85 3.52
CA ILE A 64 -2.21 27.14 2.12
C ILE A 64 -1.67 28.56 1.91
N GLU A 65 -0.55 28.66 1.17
CA GLU A 65 0.02 29.94 0.80
C GLU A 65 -0.86 30.62 -0.26
N VAL A 66 -1.44 31.77 0.10
CA VAL A 66 -2.21 32.62 -0.83
C VAL A 66 -1.28 33.70 -1.37
N ILE A 67 -0.98 33.59 -2.66
CA ILE A 67 -0.09 34.50 -3.40
C ILE A 67 -0.81 35.82 -3.66
N ALA A 68 -2.05 35.74 -4.17
CA ALA A 68 -2.88 36.89 -4.45
C ALA A 68 -4.36 36.54 -4.29
N PHE A 69 -5.15 37.51 -3.86
CA PHE A 69 -6.59 37.38 -3.71
C PHE A 69 -7.24 38.70 -4.06
N GLU A 70 -8.27 38.67 -4.90
CA GLU A 70 -9.04 39.85 -5.29
C GLU A 70 -10.51 39.46 -5.50
N LYS A 71 -11.42 40.20 -4.86
CA LYS A 71 -12.85 40.13 -5.12
C LYS A 71 -13.22 41.20 -6.16
N LYS A 72 -13.68 40.77 -7.34
CA LYS A 72 -14.19 41.63 -8.41
C LYS A 72 -15.71 41.58 -8.45
N GLU A 73 -16.34 42.46 -9.24
CA GLU A 73 -17.80 42.59 -9.34
C GLU A 73 -18.54 41.26 -9.60
N LYS A 74 -17.96 40.36 -10.41
CA LYS A 74 -18.61 39.11 -10.85
C LYS A 74 -18.08 37.84 -10.21
N ALA A 75 -16.90 37.90 -9.58
CA ALA A 75 -16.24 36.74 -9.01
C ALA A 75 -15.07 37.16 -8.10
N ALA A 76 -14.78 36.31 -7.13
CA ALA A 76 -13.53 36.30 -6.38
C ALA A 76 -12.51 35.38 -7.05
N TYR A 77 -11.26 35.83 -7.07
CA TYR A 77 -10.12 35.13 -7.65
C TYR A 77 -9.06 34.92 -6.58
N THR A 78 -8.69 33.67 -6.31
CA THR A 78 -7.65 33.32 -5.36
C THR A 78 -6.54 32.56 -6.07
N ILE A 79 -5.34 33.14 -6.07
CA ILE A 79 -4.12 32.51 -6.57
C ILE A 79 -3.37 31.95 -5.37
N MET A 80 -3.13 30.64 -5.38
CA MET A 80 -2.50 29.93 -4.28
C MET A 80 -1.44 28.94 -4.77
N GLU A 81 -0.61 28.45 -3.84
CA GLU A 81 0.31 27.36 -4.13
C GLU A 81 -0.44 26.15 -4.72
N LEU A 82 0.17 25.48 -5.70
CA LEU A 82 -0.35 24.24 -6.25
C LEU A 82 0.11 23.07 -5.37
N GLY A 83 -0.80 22.52 -4.57
CA GLY A 83 -0.58 21.29 -3.79
C GLY A 83 -0.99 20.04 -4.55
N GLU A 84 -0.39 18.90 -4.18
CA GLU A 84 -0.83 17.58 -4.63
C GLU A 84 -2.00 17.09 -3.76
N LYS A 85 -3.00 16.45 -4.37
CA LYS A 85 -4.15 15.91 -3.65
C LYS A 85 -3.67 14.97 -2.54
N PHE A 86 -4.17 15.20 -1.33
CA PHE A 86 -3.86 14.35 -0.20
C PHE A 86 -4.33 12.92 -0.46
N ASP A 87 -3.38 12.00 -0.36
CA ASP A 87 -3.58 10.59 -0.62
C ASP A 87 -3.05 9.82 0.59
N LEU A 88 -3.98 9.20 1.32
CA LEU A 88 -3.69 8.40 2.50
C LEU A 88 -2.64 7.31 2.22
N SER A 89 -2.58 6.78 1.00
CA SER A 89 -1.60 5.76 0.62
C SER A 89 -0.17 6.29 0.50
N LYS A 90 0.01 7.60 0.39
CA LYS A 90 1.33 8.27 0.33
C LYS A 90 1.85 8.68 1.70
N ILE A 91 1.04 8.57 2.75
CA ILE A 91 1.41 8.95 4.12
C ILE A 91 2.19 7.83 4.78
N LEU A 92 3.51 7.96 4.78
CA LEU A 92 4.42 6.99 5.39
C LEU A 92 4.43 7.10 6.93
N ASN A 93 4.40 8.31 7.46
CA ASN A 93 4.36 8.56 8.90
C ASN A 93 3.00 9.13 9.29
N LYS A 94 2.05 8.23 9.57
CA LYS A 94 0.67 8.56 9.96
C LYS A 94 0.61 9.49 11.17
N LYS A 95 1.48 9.28 12.16
CA LYS A 95 1.55 10.13 13.36
C LYS A 95 2.00 11.56 13.02
N ASN A 96 3.07 11.70 12.25
CA ASN A 96 3.54 13.02 11.80
C ASN A 96 2.51 13.70 10.89
N ALA A 97 1.78 12.93 10.07
CA ALA A 97 0.71 13.48 9.27
C ALA A 97 -0.42 14.05 10.13
N CYS A 98 -0.89 13.29 11.13
CA CYS A 98 -1.85 13.76 12.12
C CYS A 98 -1.35 15.02 12.85
N LEU A 99 -0.05 15.08 13.20
CA LEU A 99 0.55 16.25 13.84
C LEU A 99 0.49 17.49 12.95
N GLN A 100 0.86 17.37 11.68
CA GLN A 100 0.82 18.47 10.72
C GLN A 100 -0.63 18.95 10.46
N MET A 101 -1.57 18.02 10.32
CA MET A 101 -3.00 18.35 10.22
C MET A 101 -3.49 19.13 11.45
N ALA A 102 -3.14 18.65 12.65
CA ALA A 102 -3.52 19.33 13.89
C ALA A 102 -2.90 20.73 13.99
N LYS A 103 -1.66 20.90 13.53
CA LYS A 103 -0.98 22.21 13.47
C LYS A 103 -1.69 23.16 12.49
N GLY A 104 -2.12 22.70 11.31
CA GLY A 104 -2.91 23.53 10.39
C GLY A 104 -4.24 23.99 10.98
N VAL A 105 -4.94 23.10 11.69
CA VAL A 105 -6.17 23.46 12.42
C VAL A 105 -5.87 24.45 13.56
N GLN A 106 -4.76 24.26 14.29
CA GLN A 106 -4.34 25.18 15.35
C GLN A 106 -4.01 26.57 14.78
N GLU A 107 -3.31 26.66 13.64
CA GLU A 107 -3.02 27.94 12.98
C GLU A 107 -4.32 28.67 12.61
N LEU A 108 -5.32 27.95 12.08
CA LEU A 108 -6.62 28.53 11.74
C LEU A 108 -7.36 29.01 12.99
N HIS A 109 -7.34 28.21 14.07
CA HIS A 109 -7.95 28.57 15.34
C HIS A 109 -7.30 29.81 15.96
N LYS A 110 -5.97 29.94 15.85
CA LYS A 110 -5.23 31.14 16.27
C LYS A 110 -5.56 32.39 15.44
N LEU A 111 -5.97 32.23 14.19
CA LEU A 111 -6.53 33.33 13.37
C LEU A 111 -7.96 33.72 13.80
N GLY A 112 -8.55 33.01 14.76
CA GLY A 112 -9.90 33.29 15.26
C GLY A 112 -11.01 32.62 14.47
N PHE A 113 -10.69 31.61 13.63
CA PHE A 113 -11.65 30.90 12.80
C PHE A 113 -11.62 29.39 13.04
N PHE A 114 -12.70 28.69 12.71
CA PHE A 114 -12.78 27.23 12.70
C PHE A 114 -13.41 26.75 11.39
N HIS A 115 -13.00 25.57 10.93
CA HIS A 115 -13.10 25.14 9.53
C HIS A 115 -14.47 24.57 9.15
N ARG A 116 -15.04 23.69 9.99
CA ARG A 116 -16.35 23.01 9.80
C ARG A 116 -16.48 21.98 8.66
N ASP A 117 -15.45 21.75 7.84
CA ASP A 117 -15.44 20.72 6.77
C ASP A 117 -14.12 19.94 6.77
N LEU A 118 -13.57 19.61 7.94
CA LEU A 118 -12.34 18.82 7.97
C LEU A 118 -12.61 17.40 7.46
N LYS A 119 -11.93 17.04 6.40
CA LYS A 119 -11.93 15.74 5.71
C LYS A 119 -10.59 15.55 5.01
N PRO A 120 -10.20 14.32 4.62
CA PRO A 120 -8.94 14.10 3.89
C PRO A 120 -8.79 14.99 2.65
N GLY A 121 -9.90 15.22 1.92
CA GLY A 121 -9.91 16.05 0.71
C GLY A 121 -9.61 17.54 0.90
N ASN A 122 -9.68 18.05 2.13
CA ASN A 122 -9.33 19.45 2.47
C ASN A 122 -7.91 19.58 3.04
N PHE A 123 -7.11 18.53 2.88
CA PHE A 123 -5.67 18.60 3.04
C PHE A 123 -5.00 18.37 1.68
N VAL A 124 -3.83 18.96 1.47
CA VAL A 124 -2.97 18.69 0.30
C VAL A 124 -1.54 18.44 0.77
N ILE A 125 -0.78 17.72 -0.05
CA ILE A 125 0.67 17.60 0.12
C ILE A 125 1.29 18.77 -0.63
N GLY A 126 1.76 19.76 0.14
CA GLY A 126 2.47 20.91 -0.37
C GLY A 126 3.95 20.61 -0.61
N LYS A 127 4.74 21.67 -0.78
CA LYS A 127 6.20 21.54 -0.90
C LYS A 127 6.81 20.82 0.32
N ASP A 128 7.91 20.08 0.07
CA ASP A 128 8.68 19.38 1.10
C ASP A 128 7.84 18.37 1.93
N ASN A 129 6.82 17.78 1.29
CA ASN A 129 5.86 16.83 1.88
C ASN A 129 5.13 17.34 3.13
N LYS A 130 4.96 18.67 3.24
CA LYS A 130 4.12 19.26 4.27
C LYS A 130 2.65 19.00 3.98
N ILE A 131 1.88 18.66 5.01
CA ILE A 131 0.42 18.61 4.91
C ILE A 131 -0.12 20.01 5.17
N ILE A 132 -0.88 20.50 4.20
CA ILE A 132 -1.39 21.86 4.15
C ILE A 132 -2.91 21.82 4.15
N LEU A 133 -3.52 22.58 5.05
CA LEU A 133 -4.96 22.79 5.13
C LEU A 133 -5.41 23.75 4.03
N ILE A 134 -6.45 23.36 3.29
CA ILE A 134 -7.05 24.12 2.20
C ILE A 134 -8.56 24.30 2.41
N ASP A 135 -9.16 25.17 1.59
CA ASP A 135 -10.59 25.41 1.44
C ASP A 135 -11.37 25.90 2.67
N PHE A 136 -11.53 27.22 2.77
CA PHE A 136 -12.17 27.88 3.91
C PHE A 136 -13.63 28.28 3.64
N GLY A 137 -14.27 27.73 2.59
CA GLY A 137 -15.56 28.20 2.07
C GLY A 137 -16.71 28.29 3.08
N ILE A 138 -16.72 27.39 4.08
CA ILE A 138 -17.76 27.35 5.13
C ILE A 138 -17.24 27.68 6.55
N SER A 139 -16.01 28.18 6.64
CA SER A 139 -15.38 28.55 7.91
C SER A 139 -16.16 29.65 8.64
N LYS A 140 -15.97 29.74 9.95
CA LYS A 140 -16.64 30.72 10.82
C LYS A 140 -15.73 31.29 11.88
N LYS A 141 -16.08 32.46 12.41
CA LYS A 141 -15.36 33.09 13.52
C LYS A 141 -15.67 32.38 14.85
N ILE A 142 -14.65 32.10 15.65
CA ILE A 142 -14.77 31.38 16.93
C ILE A 142 -15.69 32.09 17.93
N GLU A 143 -15.70 33.42 17.92
CA GLU A 143 -16.50 34.25 18.82
C GLU A 143 -18.01 34.19 18.53
N GLU A 144 -18.42 33.70 17.36
CA GLU A 144 -19.82 33.54 17.00
C GLU A 144 -20.36 32.19 17.48
N LYS A 145 -21.24 32.21 18.48
CA LYS A 145 -22.12 31.07 18.75
C LYS A 145 -23.01 30.88 17.53
N SER A 146 -22.72 29.81 16.78
CA SER A 146 -23.35 29.58 15.48
C SER A 146 -24.47 28.55 15.61
N GLN A 147 -25.63 28.90 15.07
CA GLN A 147 -26.73 27.98 14.80
C GLN A 147 -27.10 28.08 13.31
N THR A 148 -26.17 27.71 12.44
CA THR A 148 -26.37 27.78 10.98
C THR A 148 -26.68 26.44 10.35
N GLN A 149 -27.24 26.51 9.14
CA GLN A 149 -27.59 25.37 8.30
C GLN A 149 -26.47 24.33 8.21
N MET A 150 -26.90 23.07 8.12
CA MET A 150 -26.09 21.88 7.90
C MET A 150 -25.32 22.03 6.58
N GLN A 151 -24.00 22.23 6.68
CA GLN A 151 -23.09 22.42 5.55
C GLN A 151 -21.79 21.68 5.85
N GLY A 152 -21.21 21.05 4.82
CA GLY A 152 -20.01 20.23 4.93
C GLY A 152 -20.28 18.75 4.65
N THR A 153 -19.27 17.92 4.84
CA THR A 153 -19.28 16.50 4.47
C THR A 153 -19.79 15.68 5.65
N TYR A 154 -21.02 15.18 5.55
CA TYR A 154 -21.77 14.59 6.68
C TYR A 154 -21.00 13.50 7.43
N GLN A 155 -20.21 12.68 6.73
CA GLN A 155 -19.41 11.59 7.32
C GLN A 155 -18.40 12.03 8.40
N TYR A 156 -17.97 13.30 8.37
CA TYR A 156 -17.02 13.87 9.34
C TYR A 156 -17.68 14.89 10.27
N MET A 157 -18.98 15.13 10.11
CA MET A 157 -19.68 16.21 10.80
C MET A 157 -20.00 15.83 12.25
N ALA A 158 -19.86 16.80 13.15
CA ALA A 158 -20.22 16.62 14.55
C ALA A 158 -21.75 16.51 14.73
N PRO A 159 -22.25 15.64 15.62
CA PRO A 159 -23.70 15.41 15.79
C PRO A 159 -24.49 16.67 16.14
N GLU A 160 -23.89 17.59 16.90
CA GLU A 160 -24.50 18.87 17.24
C GLU A 160 -24.73 19.80 16.04
N ILE A 161 -23.94 19.67 14.96
CA ILE A 161 -24.18 20.40 13.71
C ILE A 161 -25.38 19.77 12.98
N LEU A 162 -25.46 18.44 12.92
CA LEU A 162 -26.57 17.70 12.29
C LEU A 162 -27.92 17.99 12.94
N LYS A 163 -27.91 18.28 14.26
CA LYS A 163 -29.09 18.68 15.03
C LYS A 163 -29.32 20.19 15.11
N THR A 164 -28.57 20.97 14.33
CA THR A 164 -28.69 22.43 14.27
C THR A 164 -28.67 23.04 15.69
N GLN A 165 -27.85 22.48 16.58
CA GLN A 165 -27.61 23.01 17.92
C GLN A 165 -26.62 24.18 17.83
N VAL A 166 -26.49 24.95 18.90
CA VAL A 166 -25.40 25.92 19.01
C VAL A 166 -24.09 25.16 19.19
N TYR A 167 -23.09 25.39 18.33
CA TYR A 167 -21.79 24.73 18.42
C TYR A 167 -20.63 25.73 18.48
N ASP A 168 -19.43 25.22 18.79
CA ASP A 168 -18.18 25.96 18.92
C ASP A 168 -17.08 25.29 18.05
N HIS A 169 -15.86 25.83 18.08
CA HIS A 169 -14.71 25.31 17.32
C HIS A 169 -14.34 23.86 17.65
N SER A 170 -14.84 23.26 18.74
CA SER A 170 -14.56 21.85 19.07
C SER A 170 -15.20 20.86 18.09
N VAL A 171 -16.08 21.31 17.18
CA VAL A 171 -16.57 20.49 16.06
C VAL A 171 -15.42 20.07 15.13
N ASP A 172 -14.39 20.91 14.98
CA ASP A 172 -13.20 20.56 14.22
C ASP A 172 -12.43 19.42 14.89
N ILE A 173 -12.43 19.33 16.22
CA ILE A 173 -11.76 18.24 16.95
C ILE A 173 -12.46 16.90 16.69
N TRP A 174 -13.79 16.90 16.61
CA TRP A 174 -14.55 15.72 16.22
C TRP A 174 -14.20 15.29 14.80
N SER A 175 -14.29 16.22 13.84
CA SER A 175 -14.00 15.94 12.44
C SER A 175 -12.56 15.46 12.25
N LEU A 176 -11.59 16.11 12.90
CA LEU A 176 -10.19 15.71 12.89
C LEU A 176 -9.97 14.34 13.53
N GLY A 177 -10.73 13.98 14.57
CA GLY A 177 -10.72 12.64 15.16
C GLY A 177 -11.16 11.56 14.18
N LEU A 178 -12.19 11.84 13.38
CA LEU A 178 -12.65 10.93 12.31
C LEU A 178 -11.64 10.85 11.16
N VAL A 179 -10.99 11.96 10.79
CA VAL A 179 -9.87 11.97 9.83
C VAL A 179 -8.70 11.15 10.38
N PHE A 180 -8.34 11.28 11.66
CA PHE A 180 -7.25 10.49 12.26
C PHE A 180 -7.57 9.01 12.28
N TYR A 181 -8.82 8.64 12.59
CA TYR A 181 -9.27 7.26 12.50
C TYR A 181 -9.04 6.69 11.08
N GLU A 182 -9.41 7.45 10.05
CA GLU A 182 -9.20 7.08 8.66
C GLU A 182 -7.72 7.04 8.28
N VAL A 183 -6.89 7.99 8.76
CA VAL A 183 -5.44 7.96 8.56
C VAL A 183 -4.82 6.71 9.18
N PHE A 184 -5.23 6.33 10.40
CA PHE A 184 -4.69 5.16 11.08
C PHE A 184 -5.12 3.86 10.41
N LEU A 185 -6.37 3.74 9.98
CA LEU A 185 -6.96 2.47 9.55
C LEU A 185 -7.19 2.33 8.04
N GLY A 186 -7.09 3.41 7.27
CA GLY A 186 -7.43 3.45 5.84
C GLY A 186 -8.93 3.31 5.56
N LEU A 187 -9.78 3.48 6.58
CA LEU A 187 -11.23 3.26 6.50
C LEU A 187 -11.99 4.37 7.23
N VAL A 188 -13.05 4.88 6.62
CA VAL A 188 -13.95 5.88 7.23
C VAL A 188 -14.66 5.28 8.44
N PHE A 189 -14.91 6.09 9.48
CA PHE A 189 -15.53 5.60 10.72
C PHE A 189 -16.95 5.06 10.48
N PHE A 190 -17.75 5.69 9.63
CA PHE A 190 -19.11 5.24 9.28
C PHE A 190 -19.11 4.72 7.82
N THR A 191 -19.32 3.41 7.62
CA THR A 191 -19.18 2.73 6.31
C THR A 191 -20.51 2.21 5.76
N ASN A 192 -20.62 2.09 4.42
CA ASN A 192 -21.61 1.27 3.71
C ASN A 192 -23.09 1.55 4.02
N LYS A 193 -23.48 2.82 4.05
CA LYS A 193 -24.84 3.25 4.37
C LYS A 193 -25.28 4.39 3.45
N GLN A 194 -26.59 4.50 3.20
CA GLN A 194 -27.13 5.65 2.48
C GLN A 194 -26.96 6.93 3.31
N GLU A 195 -26.98 8.11 2.67
CA GLU A 195 -26.74 9.40 3.33
C GLU A 195 -27.60 9.61 4.59
N GLY A 196 -28.91 9.34 4.50
CA GLY A 196 -29.83 9.45 5.63
C GLY A 196 -29.49 8.53 6.80
N GLU A 197 -29.06 7.30 6.52
CA GLU A 197 -28.67 6.33 7.54
C GLU A 197 -27.38 6.72 8.26
N ILE A 198 -26.43 7.37 7.58
CA ILE A 198 -25.20 7.90 8.19
C ILE A 198 -25.54 9.04 9.15
N ILE A 199 -26.46 9.93 8.75
CA ILE A 199 -26.91 11.05 9.58
C ILE A 199 -27.62 10.52 10.84
N ASP A 200 -28.52 9.54 10.67
CA ASP A 200 -29.20 8.90 11.80
C ASP A 200 -28.22 8.21 12.75
N ASP A 201 -27.25 7.47 12.23
CA ASP A 201 -26.18 6.86 13.03
C ASP A 201 -25.38 7.91 13.81
N LEU A 202 -24.92 8.99 13.15
CA LEU A 202 -24.13 10.05 13.78
C LEU A 202 -24.89 10.74 14.92
N ILE A 203 -26.20 10.91 14.74
CA ILE A 203 -27.07 11.50 15.75
C ILE A 203 -27.29 10.53 16.92
N GLN A 204 -27.59 9.27 16.63
CA GLN A 204 -28.03 8.30 17.63
C GLN A 204 -26.88 7.57 18.33
N ILE A 205 -25.66 7.64 17.79
CA ILE A 205 -24.51 6.93 18.33
C ILE A 205 -24.20 7.40 19.76
N LYS A 206 -24.18 6.43 20.67
CA LYS A 206 -23.83 6.65 22.07
C LYS A 206 -22.31 6.64 22.24
N GLN A 207 -21.80 7.41 23.20
CA GLN A 207 -20.37 7.45 23.48
C GLN A 207 -19.77 6.07 23.77
N ILE A 208 -20.52 5.19 24.45
CA ILE A 208 -20.09 3.83 24.75
C ILE A 208 -19.80 3.05 23.45
N GLN A 209 -20.66 3.17 22.44
CA GLN A 209 -20.49 2.50 21.15
C GLN A 209 -19.27 3.02 20.39
N ILE A 210 -19.00 4.33 20.44
CA ILE A 210 -17.78 4.93 19.88
C ILE A 210 -16.55 4.31 20.56
N ASN A 211 -16.54 4.31 21.90
CA ASN A 211 -15.42 3.80 22.68
C ASN A 211 -15.18 2.30 22.44
N GLU A 212 -16.23 1.49 22.39
CA GLU A 212 -16.16 0.06 22.10
C GLU A 212 -15.58 -0.19 20.70
N LYS A 213 -16.06 0.54 19.69
CA LYS A 213 -15.55 0.42 18.32
C LYS A 213 -14.07 0.76 18.21
N ILE A 214 -13.61 1.81 18.91
CA ILE A 214 -12.19 2.19 18.94
C ILE A 214 -11.37 1.13 19.71
N ARG A 215 -11.83 0.67 20.87
CA ARG A 215 -11.10 -0.30 21.73
C ARG A 215 -11.00 -1.69 21.10
N ALA A 216 -12.05 -2.14 20.42
CA ALA A 216 -12.08 -3.47 19.80
C ALA A 216 -11.16 -3.56 18.57
N ASN A 217 -10.73 -2.42 18.00
CA ASN A 217 -9.92 -2.40 16.80
C ASN A 217 -8.43 -2.65 17.11
N LYS A 218 -8.00 -3.91 16.89
CA LYS A 218 -6.63 -4.38 17.15
C LYS A 218 -5.56 -3.71 16.28
N ASN A 219 -5.95 -3.05 15.18
CA ASN A 219 -5.02 -2.33 14.31
C ASN A 219 -4.69 -0.92 14.82
N LEU A 220 -5.38 -0.45 15.87
CA LEU A 220 -5.03 0.80 16.56
C LEU A 220 -4.10 0.50 17.74
N GLU A 221 -2.98 1.21 17.79
CA GLU A 221 -2.11 1.22 18.96
C GLU A 221 -2.81 1.84 20.18
N GLN A 222 -2.41 1.45 21.38
CA GLN A 222 -3.10 1.88 22.60
C GLN A 222 -3.16 3.41 22.75
N TRP A 223 -2.11 4.13 22.34
CA TRP A 223 -2.08 5.59 22.37
C TRP A 223 -3.04 6.20 21.33
N GLN A 224 -3.15 5.61 20.14
CA GLN A 224 -4.11 6.03 19.10
C GLN A 224 -5.54 5.85 19.61
N GLN A 225 -5.84 4.72 20.24
CA GLN A 225 -7.16 4.46 20.84
C GLN A 225 -7.51 5.51 21.90
N LYS A 226 -6.56 5.83 22.80
CA LYS A 226 -6.75 6.84 23.85
C LYS A 226 -6.97 8.23 23.26
N LEU A 227 -6.19 8.62 22.25
CA LEU A 227 -6.33 9.92 21.59
C LEU A 227 -7.68 10.04 20.88
N LEU A 228 -8.06 9.04 20.08
CA LEU A 228 -9.33 9.01 19.36
C LEU A 228 -10.54 9.06 20.31
N GLN A 229 -10.50 8.35 21.44
CA GLN A 229 -11.57 8.39 22.46
C GLN A 229 -11.74 9.79 23.08
N LYS A 230 -10.67 10.60 23.16
CA LYS A 230 -10.73 11.97 23.67
C LYS A 230 -11.18 13.00 22.62
N MET A 231 -10.96 12.70 21.33
CA MET A 231 -11.35 13.55 20.21
C MET A 231 -12.80 13.32 19.77
N ILE A 232 -13.21 12.05 19.65
CA ILE A 232 -14.54 11.65 19.15
C ILE A 232 -15.50 11.50 20.34
N ILE A 233 -15.84 12.64 20.96
CA ILE A 233 -16.81 12.71 22.06
C ILE A 233 -18.16 13.24 21.57
N GLN A 234 -19.21 12.43 21.77
CA GLN A 234 -20.62 12.76 21.57
C GLN A 234 -21.06 13.73 22.67
N ARG A 235 -21.55 14.90 22.26
CA ARG A 235 -21.96 15.99 23.16
C ARG A 235 -23.48 16.16 23.25
N LEU A 236 -24.26 15.39 22.50
CA LEU A 236 -25.71 15.38 22.62
C LEU A 236 -26.16 14.53 23.81
N ASP A 237 -27.15 15.02 24.56
CA ASP A 237 -27.85 14.27 25.59
C ASP A 237 -28.93 13.35 25.00
N ASN A 238 -29.67 12.64 25.85
CA ASN A 238 -30.74 11.73 25.42
C ASN A 238 -31.92 12.45 24.72
N GLU A 239 -32.05 13.78 24.88
CA GLU A 239 -33.03 14.61 24.19
C GLU A 239 -32.47 15.24 22.90
N ASN A 240 -31.26 14.85 22.49
CA ASN A 240 -30.51 15.44 21.39
C ASN A 240 -30.21 16.94 21.56
N LYS A 241 -30.09 17.42 22.79
CA LYS A 241 -29.63 18.78 23.11
C LYS A 241 -28.16 18.76 23.44
N LEU A 242 -27.47 19.87 23.13
CA LEU A 242 -26.05 19.99 23.45
C LEU A 242 -25.82 20.02 24.98
N ASN A 243 -25.11 19.02 25.49
CA ASN A 243 -24.56 19.01 26.84
C ASN A 243 -23.23 19.79 26.89
N LYS A 244 -23.25 20.94 27.57
CA LYS A 244 -22.10 21.86 27.67
C LYS A 244 -21.01 21.38 28.64
N ASP A 245 -21.34 20.49 29.55
CA ASP A 245 -20.40 19.95 30.54
C ASP A 245 -19.47 18.90 29.92
N VAL A 246 -19.90 18.29 28.82
CA VAL A 246 -19.10 17.34 28.04
C VAL A 246 -18.21 18.11 27.07
N LYS A 247 -16.89 18.01 27.27
CA LYS A 247 -15.87 18.70 26.47
C LYS A 247 -14.97 17.70 25.73
N ARG A 248 -14.63 18.05 24.48
CA ARG A 248 -13.55 17.40 23.72
C ARG A 248 -12.20 17.94 24.18
N ILE A 249 -11.17 17.16 23.93
CA ILE A 249 -9.76 17.59 24.06
C ILE A 249 -9.49 18.85 23.21
N SER A 250 -8.62 19.76 23.67
CA SER A 250 -8.24 20.93 22.88
C SER A 250 -7.25 20.55 21.77
N ILE A 251 -7.16 21.37 20.73
CA ILE A 251 -6.18 21.14 19.64
C ILE A 251 -4.73 21.16 20.15
N ASP A 252 -4.42 22.03 21.12
CA ASP A 252 -3.09 22.09 21.74
C ASP A 252 -2.74 20.79 22.47
N GLU A 253 -3.70 20.21 23.17
CA GLU A 253 -3.53 18.95 23.89
C GLU A 253 -3.44 17.74 22.93
N VAL A 254 -4.10 17.80 21.77
CA VAL A 254 -3.91 16.81 20.68
C VAL A 254 -2.47 16.87 20.17
N ILE A 255 -1.96 18.06 19.89
CA ILE A 255 -0.57 18.27 19.45
C ILE A 255 0.41 17.77 20.50
N ARG A 256 0.21 18.13 21.78
CA ARG A 256 1.06 17.69 22.89
C ARG A 256 1.14 16.16 22.98
N GLN A 257 0.00 15.46 22.91
CA GLN A 257 0.00 13.99 22.96
C GLN A 257 0.66 13.33 21.74
N LEU A 258 0.58 13.96 20.56
CA LEU A 258 1.32 13.51 19.39
C LEU A 258 2.84 13.75 19.55
N GLU A 259 3.26 14.84 20.20
CA GLU A 259 4.70 15.12 20.41
C GLU A 259 5.31 14.24 21.54
N GLU A 260 4.62 14.05 22.67
CA GLU A 260 5.14 13.31 23.84
C GLU A 260 5.44 11.84 23.59
N VAL A 261 4.70 11.18 22.70
CA VAL A 261 4.97 9.79 22.31
C VAL A 261 6.36 9.64 21.67
N ASP A 262 6.96 10.72 21.13
CA ASP A 262 8.33 10.67 20.60
C ASP A 262 9.41 10.72 21.69
N GLU A 263 9.12 11.24 22.88
CA GLU A 263 10.09 11.30 23.99
C GLU A 263 10.20 9.96 24.73
N LEU A 264 9.09 9.24 24.90
CA LEU A 264 9.09 7.89 25.48
C LEU A 264 9.86 6.89 24.62
N ASN A 265 9.73 6.99 23.29
CA ASN A 265 10.50 6.15 22.34
C ASN A 265 12.00 6.51 22.29
N LYS A 266 12.43 7.68 22.80
CA LYS A 266 13.85 8.02 22.95
C LYS A 266 14.46 7.46 24.24
N LEU A 267 13.65 7.13 25.25
CA LEU A 267 14.09 6.65 26.55
C LEU A 267 14.18 5.10 26.62
N ASP A 268 13.42 4.38 25.80
CA ASP A 268 13.44 2.91 25.74
C ASP A 268 14.63 2.31 24.95
N GLY A 269 15.63 3.13 24.61
CA GLY A 269 16.87 2.72 23.93
C GLY A 269 17.92 2.01 24.79
N ASN A 270 17.54 1.41 25.93
CA ASN A 270 18.46 0.75 26.85
C ASN A 270 18.07 -0.72 27.14
N SER A 271 18.33 -1.60 26.17
CA SER A 271 18.83 -2.96 26.50
C SER A 271 19.57 -3.57 25.30
N GLY A 272 20.89 -3.67 25.47
CA GLY A 272 21.76 -4.68 24.86
C GLY A 272 21.92 -4.64 23.34
N TYR A 273 22.85 -3.82 22.84
CA TYR A 273 24.01 -4.26 22.04
C TYR A 273 24.92 -3.04 21.85
N ALA A 274 25.87 -2.88 22.77
CA ALA A 274 27.04 -2.04 22.55
C ALA A 274 28.04 -2.83 21.69
N SER A 275 28.51 -2.23 20.59
CA SER A 275 29.91 -1.82 20.43
C SER A 275 30.20 -1.41 18.98
N ASP A 276 30.92 -0.29 18.86
CA ASP A 276 31.81 0.09 17.75
C ASP A 276 31.18 0.49 16.40
N ASP A 277 30.95 1.81 16.25
CA ASP A 277 31.74 2.60 15.28
C ASP A 277 31.45 4.11 15.43
N LYS A 278 32.12 4.74 16.40
CA LYS A 278 32.25 6.20 16.52
C LYS A 278 33.71 6.58 16.25
N SER A 279 34.15 6.50 15.00
CA SER A 279 35.48 7.03 14.64
C SER A 279 35.69 7.47 13.19
N ILE A 280 34.65 7.58 12.36
CA ILE A 280 34.75 8.17 11.02
C ILE A 280 33.37 8.78 10.74
N HIS A 281 33.07 10.08 10.81
CA HIS A 281 33.69 11.16 10.05
C HIS A 281 33.11 12.51 10.53
N LEU A 282 33.61 13.05 11.65
CA LEU A 282 33.36 14.44 12.04
C LEU A 282 34.46 15.33 11.43
N GLN A 283 34.52 15.41 10.09
CA GLN A 283 35.45 16.32 9.40
C GLN A 283 35.00 16.74 7.99
N TYR A 284 33.70 16.91 7.79
CA TYR A 284 33.18 17.75 6.70
C TYR A 284 32.20 18.79 7.27
N LEU A 285 32.77 19.76 7.99
CA LEU A 285 32.13 21.05 8.23
C LEU A 285 32.62 22.03 7.15
N LYS A 286 31.65 22.76 6.59
CA LYS A 286 31.72 24.08 5.93
C LYS A 286 31.48 24.11 4.42
N GLN A 287 30.54 25.00 4.08
CA GLN A 287 30.19 25.58 2.78
C GLN A 287 29.00 24.95 2.04
N GLY A 288 27.86 25.65 2.11
CA GLY A 288 26.93 25.86 1.00
C GLY A 288 26.02 24.72 0.57
N LYS A 289 24.70 24.96 0.71
CA LYS A 289 23.59 24.32 -0.02
C LYS A 289 23.31 22.82 0.23
N ASN A 290 22.01 22.53 0.43
CA ASN A 290 21.24 21.34 0.04
C ASN A 290 20.48 20.65 1.20
N GLN A 291 19.20 21.01 1.31
CA GLN A 291 18.15 20.33 2.08
C GLN A 291 17.58 19.08 1.34
N ASN A 292 18.25 18.57 0.31
CA ASN A 292 17.75 17.43 -0.47
C ASN A 292 18.09 16.04 0.11
N THR A 293 18.75 15.94 1.26
CA THR A 293 19.45 14.69 1.63
C THR A 293 18.64 13.74 2.52
N ILE A 294 17.61 14.17 3.27
CA ILE A 294 16.97 13.30 4.30
C ILE A 294 15.78 12.48 3.76
N GLU A 295 14.98 13.05 2.86
CA GLU A 295 13.93 12.29 2.14
C GLU A 295 14.50 11.48 0.97
N GLN A 296 15.55 12.00 0.32
CA GLN A 296 16.40 11.16 -0.51
C GLN A 296 16.99 10.01 0.32
N ASN A 297 17.36 10.19 1.59
CA ASN A 297 17.86 9.10 2.44
C ASN A 297 16.82 8.06 2.87
N ASN A 298 15.50 8.34 2.89
CA ASN A 298 14.48 7.35 3.29
C ASN A 298 13.87 6.62 2.10
N ILE A 299 13.67 7.32 0.98
CA ILE A 299 13.41 6.70 -0.31
C ILE A 299 14.67 5.97 -0.79
N GLN A 300 15.88 6.53 -0.65
CA GLN A 300 17.14 5.78 -0.78
C GLN A 300 17.29 4.74 0.32
N LYS A 301 16.69 4.75 1.52
CA LYS A 301 16.79 3.62 2.46
C LYS A 301 15.83 2.49 2.13
N CYS A 302 14.67 2.75 1.56
CA CYS A 302 13.76 1.71 1.08
C CYS A 302 14.21 1.17 -0.28
N ILE A 303 14.68 2.06 -1.16
CA ILE A 303 15.33 1.72 -2.43
C ILE A 303 16.74 1.14 -2.17
N GLN A 304 17.55 1.58 -1.20
CA GLN A 304 18.80 0.91 -0.77
C GLN A 304 18.49 -0.37 0.01
N LYS A 305 17.39 -0.50 0.77
CA LYS A 305 17.02 -1.82 1.32
C LYS A 305 16.66 -2.80 0.20
N ALA A 306 16.07 -2.33 -0.89
CA ALA A 306 15.80 -3.11 -2.09
C ALA A 306 17.05 -3.30 -3.01
N ILE A 307 17.95 -2.30 -3.09
CA ILE A 307 19.13 -2.23 -3.97
C ILE A 307 20.42 -2.73 -3.28
N GLN A 308 20.71 -2.40 -2.02
CA GLN A 308 21.78 -3.02 -1.19
C GLN A 308 21.57 -4.53 -1.01
N GLN A 309 20.35 -5.04 -1.26
CA GLN A 309 20.08 -6.47 -1.29
C GLN A 309 20.01 -7.09 -2.69
N LYS A 310 20.25 -6.36 -3.78
CA LYS A 310 20.61 -6.90 -5.12
C LYS A 310 19.69 -8.01 -5.67
N ILE A 311 18.36 -7.95 -5.51
CA ILE A 311 17.49 -9.11 -5.86
C ILE A 311 16.22 -8.82 -6.71
N VAL A 312 15.75 -7.59 -6.91
CA VAL A 312 14.53 -7.38 -7.71
C VAL A 312 14.77 -6.38 -8.84
N GLU A 313 15.05 -6.87 -10.06
CA GLU A 313 15.31 -5.99 -11.21
C GLU A 313 14.05 -5.66 -12.06
N TYR A 314 12.85 -6.14 -11.71
CA TYR A 314 11.64 -5.68 -12.40
C TYR A 314 10.40 -5.59 -11.49
N VAL A 315 9.80 -4.39 -11.46
CA VAL A 315 8.48 -4.13 -10.89
C VAL A 315 7.69 -3.35 -11.95
N GLN A 316 6.69 -3.98 -12.56
CA GLN A 316 5.77 -3.31 -13.48
C GLN A 316 4.57 -2.77 -12.71
N LEU A 317 4.48 -1.45 -12.56
CA LEU A 317 3.34 -0.78 -11.94
C LEU A 317 2.24 -0.53 -12.99
N LYS A 318 0.99 -0.82 -12.64
CA LYS A 318 -0.17 -0.85 -13.55
C LYS A 318 -0.66 0.53 -14.05
N GLN A 319 0.00 1.65 -13.69
CA GLN A 319 -0.42 3.03 -14.02
C GLN A 319 0.52 3.75 -15.01
N GLY A 320 1.14 3.04 -15.96
CA GLY A 320 1.88 3.69 -17.05
C GLY A 320 3.19 4.41 -16.65
N LEU A 321 3.60 4.31 -15.37
CA LEU A 321 4.94 4.67 -14.93
C LEU A 321 5.94 3.59 -15.39
N LYS A 322 6.56 3.81 -16.54
CA LYS A 322 7.86 3.19 -16.83
C LYS A 322 8.90 3.86 -15.94
N LEU A 323 9.40 3.13 -14.95
CA LEU A 323 10.65 3.51 -14.32
C LEU A 323 11.77 3.31 -15.34
N SER A 324 12.37 4.41 -15.80
CA SER A 324 13.67 4.38 -16.47
C SER A 324 14.70 3.91 -15.45
N VAL A 325 15.01 2.61 -15.47
CA VAL A 325 16.18 2.09 -14.76
C VAL A 325 17.39 2.46 -15.61
N ASN A 326 18.27 3.35 -15.13
CA ASN A 326 19.47 3.74 -15.85
C ASN A 326 20.31 2.50 -16.18
N ARG A 327 20.43 2.17 -17.47
CA ARG A 327 21.59 1.44 -18.01
C ARG A 327 22.81 2.35 -17.88
N LEU A 328 23.81 1.98 -17.10
CA LEU A 328 25.16 2.55 -17.17
C LEU A 328 26.19 1.46 -16.83
N GLY A 329 27.01 1.10 -17.83
CA GLY A 329 28.14 0.17 -17.68
C GLY A 329 29.47 0.82 -18.06
N ALA A 330 30.59 0.16 -17.73
CA ALA A 330 31.92 0.10 -18.43
C ALA A 330 33.00 -0.42 -17.44
N LYS A 331 34.11 -1.12 -17.80
CA LYS A 331 35.09 -0.95 -18.91
C LYS A 331 35.94 -2.25 -19.11
N LEU A 332 36.52 -2.47 -20.30
CA LEU A 332 37.87 -2.00 -20.70
C LEU A 332 38.30 -2.52 -22.10
N ASN A 333 37.71 -3.61 -22.60
CA ASN A 333 38.20 -4.30 -23.82
C ASN A 333 37.17 -4.46 -24.96
N GLY A 334 36.10 -3.67 -24.97
CA GLY A 334 35.26 -3.54 -26.17
C GLY A 334 34.33 -4.70 -26.54
N GLU A 335 34.30 -5.81 -25.79
CA GLU A 335 33.27 -6.85 -25.98
C GLU A 335 32.09 -6.70 -25.00
N LEU A 336 30.86 -6.81 -25.55
CA LEU A 336 29.59 -6.71 -24.83
C LEU A 336 29.24 -8.04 -24.15
N GLN A 337 29.06 -8.03 -22.82
CA GLN A 337 28.35 -9.09 -22.09
C GLN A 337 27.13 -8.53 -21.35
N TYR A 338 26.05 -9.30 -21.39
CA TYR A 338 24.78 -9.08 -20.69
C TYR A 338 24.80 -9.81 -19.33
N TYR A 339 24.23 -9.21 -18.29
CA TYR A 339 23.90 -9.92 -17.04
C TYR A 339 22.41 -9.74 -16.74
N GLU A 340 21.71 -10.85 -16.47
CA GLU A 340 20.26 -10.96 -16.24
C GLU A 340 19.93 -11.18 -14.75
N LEU A 341 18.73 -10.74 -14.33
CA LEU A 341 17.99 -11.14 -13.13
C LEU A 341 18.26 -12.60 -12.72
N GLY A 342 18.90 -12.81 -11.57
CA GLY A 342 18.98 -14.15 -10.96
C GLY A 342 20.37 -14.68 -10.60
N GLU A 343 21.28 -13.85 -10.10
CA GLU A 343 22.48 -14.39 -9.46
C GLU A 343 22.18 -14.86 -8.03
N GLN A 344 22.43 -16.14 -7.78
CA GLN A 344 22.46 -16.72 -6.43
C GLN A 344 23.47 -15.93 -5.58
N LYS A 345 23.01 -15.34 -4.48
CA LYS A 345 23.93 -14.81 -3.47
C LYS A 345 24.52 -15.98 -2.69
N TYR A 346 25.84 -16.16 -2.79
CA TYR A 346 26.57 -17.28 -2.16
C TYR A 346 26.38 -17.38 -0.64
N ASP A 347 25.98 -16.28 0.02
CA ASP A 347 25.82 -16.20 1.48
C ASP A 347 24.43 -16.64 1.99
N TYR A 348 23.47 -16.93 1.09
CA TYR A 348 22.11 -17.31 1.48
C TYR A 348 21.79 -18.75 1.07
N GLN A 349 21.24 -19.53 2.00
CA GLN A 349 20.59 -20.79 1.66
C GLN A 349 19.21 -20.50 1.05
N TYR A 350 18.98 -21.03 -0.15
CA TYR A 350 17.71 -20.89 -0.86
C TYR A 350 16.92 -22.18 -0.81
N LYS A 351 15.63 -22.08 -0.47
CA LYS A 351 14.65 -23.15 -0.70
C LYS A 351 14.18 -23.13 -2.15
N LYS A 352 14.32 -24.24 -2.86
CA LYS A 352 13.96 -24.38 -4.28
C LYS A 352 12.52 -24.86 -4.44
N ILE A 353 11.70 -24.07 -5.13
CA ILE A 353 10.30 -24.35 -5.42
C ILE A 353 10.10 -24.38 -6.93
N ILE A 354 9.71 -25.51 -7.49
CA ILE A 354 9.42 -25.64 -8.92
C ILE A 354 7.92 -25.60 -9.19
N PHE A 355 7.51 -24.81 -10.18
CA PHE A 355 6.14 -24.68 -10.65
C PHE A 355 6.02 -25.36 -12.02
N ILE A 356 5.16 -26.38 -12.09
CA ILE A 356 4.95 -27.22 -13.28
C ILE A 356 3.48 -27.15 -13.65
N GLY A 357 3.16 -26.91 -14.92
CA GLY A 357 1.78 -26.86 -15.40
C GLY A 357 1.72 -26.45 -16.86
N GLU A 358 0.66 -26.84 -17.56
CA GLU A 358 0.39 -26.51 -18.97
C GLU A 358 0.04 -25.02 -19.16
N LYS A 359 -0.25 -24.63 -20.40
CA LYS A 359 -0.60 -23.25 -20.74
C LYS A 359 -1.95 -22.92 -20.11
N ASP A 360 -2.11 -21.67 -19.68
CA ASP A 360 -3.38 -21.13 -19.17
C ASP A 360 -3.92 -21.77 -17.87
N VAL A 361 -3.11 -22.58 -17.17
CA VAL A 361 -3.39 -23.06 -15.80
C VAL A 361 -3.02 -22.04 -14.72
N GLY A 362 -2.90 -20.75 -15.04
CA GLY A 362 -2.65 -19.72 -14.02
C GLY A 362 -1.33 -19.85 -13.25
N LYS A 363 -0.33 -20.58 -13.77
CA LYS A 363 1.00 -20.75 -13.15
C LYS A 363 1.70 -19.41 -12.89
N THR A 364 1.78 -18.55 -13.90
CA THR A 364 2.34 -17.19 -13.80
C THR A 364 1.62 -16.35 -12.75
N THR A 365 0.29 -16.44 -12.69
CA THR A 365 -0.52 -15.74 -11.68
C THR A 365 -0.18 -16.24 -10.28
N LEU A 366 -0.02 -17.55 -10.10
CA LEU A 366 0.34 -18.16 -8.82
C LEU A 366 1.73 -17.73 -8.34
N ILE A 367 2.72 -17.71 -9.25
CA ILE A 367 4.09 -17.24 -8.98
C ILE A 367 4.07 -15.79 -8.50
N ASN A 368 3.43 -14.89 -9.27
CA ASN A 368 3.34 -13.49 -8.89
C ASN A 368 2.59 -13.31 -7.56
N SER A 369 1.52 -14.07 -7.33
CA SER A 369 0.77 -14.03 -6.07
C SER A 369 1.60 -14.51 -4.88
N PHE A 370 2.42 -15.55 -5.06
CA PHE A 370 3.35 -16.03 -4.05
C PHE A 370 4.42 -15.00 -3.71
N VAL A 371 4.95 -14.27 -4.69
CA VAL A 371 5.91 -13.18 -4.44
C VAL A 371 5.27 -12.08 -3.60
N ASN A 372 4.03 -11.69 -3.92
CA ASN A 372 3.30 -10.71 -3.13
C ASN A 372 3.06 -11.20 -1.69
N TYR A 373 2.65 -12.46 -1.52
CA TYR A 373 2.57 -13.09 -0.20
C TYR A 373 3.91 -13.05 0.56
N PHE A 374 5.01 -13.43 -0.11
CA PHE A 374 6.33 -13.54 0.49
C PHE A 374 6.81 -12.20 1.08
N PHE A 375 6.54 -11.10 0.38
CA PHE A 375 6.85 -9.74 0.82
C PHE A 375 5.76 -9.09 1.68
N ARG A 376 4.73 -9.85 2.06
CA ARG A 376 3.59 -9.42 2.89
C ARG A 376 2.77 -8.30 2.26
N ILE A 377 2.63 -8.34 0.93
CA ILE A 377 1.74 -7.47 0.16
C ILE A 377 0.31 -8.01 0.29
N THR A 378 -0.56 -7.18 0.84
CA THR A 378 -1.95 -7.43 1.16
C THR A 378 -2.88 -6.99 0.03
N LEU A 379 -4.18 -7.32 0.15
CA LEU A 379 -5.19 -6.91 -0.84
C LEU A 379 -5.30 -5.37 -0.88
N ASP A 380 -5.12 -4.73 0.27
CA ASP A 380 -5.30 -3.29 0.49
C ASP A 380 -4.08 -2.47 0.03
N ASP A 381 -2.96 -3.10 -0.31
CA ASP A 381 -1.81 -2.40 -0.90
C ASP A 381 -2.13 -1.96 -2.33
N ASN A 382 -1.76 -0.72 -2.70
CA ASN A 382 -2.07 -0.15 -4.02
C ASN A 382 -1.11 -0.60 -5.14
N PHE A 383 -0.22 -1.55 -4.87
CA PHE A 383 0.74 -2.08 -5.84
C PHE A 383 0.84 -3.61 -5.75
N ARG A 384 1.29 -4.22 -6.84
CA ARG A 384 1.61 -5.66 -6.89
C ARG A 384 2.97 -5.86 -7.52
N LEU A 385 3.74 -6.81 -6.98
CA LEU A 385 4.96 -7.28 -7.60
C LEU A 385 4.62 -8.27 -8.72
N ILE A 386 5.25 -8.08 -9.87
CA ILE A 386 5.13 -8.95 -11.03
C ILE A 386 6.55 -9.35 -11.42
N VAL A 387 6.89 -10.62 -11.21
CA VAL A 387 8.22 -11.17 -11.54
C VAL A 387 8.18 -12.02 -12.82
N ALA A 388 7.03 -12.61 -13.11
CA ALA A 388 6.80 -13.40 -14.33
C ALA A 388 5.80 -12.64 -15.22
N ASN A 389 6.25 -12.25 -16.42
CA ASN A 389 5.43 -11.57 -17.42
C ASN A 389 4.34 -12.50 -17.98
N GLN A 390 3.24 -11.93 -18.47
CA GLN A 390 2.04 -12.68 -18.89
C GLN A 390 2.20 -13.49 -20.20
N GLU A 391 3.36 -13.43 -20.85
CA GLU A 391 3.65 -14.30 -22.00
C GLU A 391 4.01 -15.71 -21.54
N PRO A 392 3.54 -16.78 -22.21
CA PRO A 392 3.86 -18.15 -21.84
C PRO A 392 5.38 -18.36 -21.81
N THR A 393 5.91 -18.79 -20.66
CA THR A 393 7.32 -19.13 -20.51
C THR A 393 7.67 -20.23 -21.52
N THR A 394 8.67 -20.00 -22.36
CA THR A 394 9.16 -20.97 -23.36
C THR A 394 10.41 -21.72 -22.90
N LYS A 395 11.05 -21.23 -21.84
CA LYS A 395 12.26 -21.77 -21.19
C LYS A 395 12.04 -21.93 -19.68
N ILE A 396 12.87 -22.75 -19.04
CA ILE A 396 12.92 -22.84 -17.58
C ILE A 396 13.52 -21.53 -17.04
N SER A 397 12.78 -20.85 -16.17
CA SER A 397 13.16 -19.54 -15.62
C SER A 397 13.34 -19.62 -14.12
N HIS A 398 14.32 -18.91 -13.58
CA HIS A 398 14.63 -18.86 -12.15
C HIS A 398 14.42 -17.46 -11.60
N TYR A 399 13.71 -17.36 -10.47
CA TYR A 399 13.52 -16.11 -9.73
C TYR A 399 14.00 -16.29 -8.30
N TYR A 400 15.06 -15.60 -7.93
CA TYR A 400 15.61 -15.65 -6.59
C TYR A 400 14.98 -14.53 -5.75
N LEU A 401 14.52 -14.86 -4.56
CA LEU A 401 13.98 -13.95 -3.55
C LEU A 401 14.88 -13.99 -2.33
N GLY A 402 15.29 -12.83 -1.82
CA GLY A 402 16.08 -12.71 -0.59
C GLY A 402 15.28 -13.19 0.62
N SER A 403 15.95 -13.43 1.75
CA SER A 403 15.30 -14.10 2.87
C SER A 403 14.19 -13.30 3.55
N TYR A 404 14.16 -11.97 3.41
CA TYR A 404 13.13 -11.06 3.92
C TYR A 404 12.47 -11.50 5.25
N GLN A 405 13.13 -11.20 6.37
CA GLN A 405 12.70 -11.58 7.73
C GLN A 405 12.61 -13.09 7.99
N ARG A 406 13.12 -13.94 7.08
CA ARG A 406 13.24 -15.39 7.26
C ARG A 406 14.71 -15.80 7.32
N GLN A 407 14.92 -17.05 7.72
CA GLN A 407 16.25 -17.64 7.80
C GLN A 407 16.81 -18.13 6.45
N TYR A 408 15.98 -18.16 5.40
CA TYR A 408 16.34 -18.67 4.07
C TYR A 408 15.73 -17.80 2.96
N GLY A 409 16.39 -17.74 1.81
CA GLY A 409 15.84 -17.17 0.57
C GLY A 409 14.99 -18.19 -0.19
N ILE A 410 14.29 -17.76 -1.23
CA ILE A 410 13.48 -18.65 -2.08
C ILE A 410 13.95 -18.58 -3.54
N ASN A 411 14.11 -19.73 -4.18
CA ASN A 411 14.32 -19.83 -5.62
C ASN A 411 13.05 -20.41 -6.26
N LEU A 412 12.30 -19.58 -6.98
CA LEU A 412 11.13 -19.98 -7.74
C LEU A 412 11.57 -20.40 -9.14
N ILE A 413 11.22 -21.62 -9.54
CA ILE A 413 11.58 -22.20 -10.83
C ILE A 413 10.29 -22.35 -11.64
N ASP A 414 10.15 -21.57 -12.72
CA ASP A 414 8.99 -21.61 -13.60
C ASP A 414 9.31 -22.45 -14.84
N THR A 415 8.60 -23.56 -15.04
CA THR A 415 8.76 -24.38 -16.25
C THR A 415 7.98 -23.80 -17.42
N PRO A 416 8.27 -24.18 -18.67
CA PRO A 416 7.41 -23.82 -19.80
C PRO A 416 5.95 -24.26 -19.62
N GLY A 417 5.02 -23.48 -20.17
CA GLY A 417 3.59 -23.80 -20.17
C GLY A 417 3.09 -24.36 -21.50
N THR A 418 3.68 -23.92 -22.61
CA THR A 418 3.45 -24.55 -23.91
C THR A 418 4.21 -25.86 -23.93
N TYR A 419 3.49 -26.96 -24.07
CA TYR A 419 4.03 -28.26 -24.41
C TYR A 419 3.45 -28.57 -25.79
N GLY A 420 4.05 -27.99 -26.83
CA GLY A 420 3.57 -28.21 -28.19
C GLY A 420 3.62 -29.68 -28.59
N TYR A 421 3.07 -30.03 -29.76
CA TYR A 421 3.11 -31.38 -30.33
C TYR A 421 4.52 -32.00 -30.43
N ASN A 422 5.58 -31.19 -30.36
CA ASN A 422 6.97 -31.64 -30.33
C ASN A 422 7.44 -31.80 -28.88
N ASN A 423 7.78 -33.04 -28.51
CA ASN A 423 8.22 -33.50 -27.18
C ASN A 423 9.49 -32.81 -26.59
N GLU A 424 10.07 -31.80 -27.24
CA GLU A 424 11.31 -31.16 -26.81
C GLU A 424 11.17 -30.40 -25.49
N GLN A 425 10.10 -29.63 -25.30
CA GLN A 425 9.87 -28.88 -24.05
C GLN A 425 9.59 -29.81 -22.87
N ILE A 426 8.85 -30.90 -23.11
CA ILE A 426 8.61 -31.96 -22.14
C ILE A 426 9.93 -32.63 -21.75
N LYS A 427 10.76 -32.97 -22.73
CA LYS A 427 12.09 -33.56 -22.50
C LYS A 427 12.99 -32.63 -21.70
N MET A 428 13.01 -31.34 -22.01
CA MET A 428 13.78 -30.35 -21.25
C MET A 428 13.36 -30.29 -19.78
N VAL A 429 12.05 -30.29 -19.49
CA VAL A 429 11.54 -30.30 -18.12
C VAL A 429 11.87 -31.62 -17.42
N TYR A 430 11.77 -32.75 -18.11
CA TYR A 430 12.15 -34.07 -17.58
C TYR A 430 13.63 -34.11 -17.22
N ASP A 431 14.51 -33.72 -18.13
CA ASP A 431 15.97 -33.73 -17.94
C ASP A 431 16.37 -32.82 -16.77
N PHE A 432 15.74 -31.63 -16.66
CA PHE A 432 15.94 -30.72 -15.55
C PHE A 432 15.52 -31.32 -14.22
N ILE A 433 14.29 -31.84 -14.13
CA ILE A 433 13.78 -32.42 -12.88
C ILE A 433 14.62 -33.62 -12.49
N ASN A 434 14.97 -34.51 -13.43
CA ASN A 434 15.75 -35.69 -13.11
C ASN A 434 17.14 -35.33 -12.57
N LYS A 435 17.74 -34.24 -13.06
CA LYS A 435 19.02 -33.70 -12.57
C LYS A 435 18.91 -33.02 -11.20
N GLU A 436 17.84 -32.25 -10.95
CA GLU A 436 17.72 -31.36 -9.79
C GLU A 436 16.79 -31.89 -8.68
N LYS A 437 16.07 -33.01 -8.87
CA LYS A 437 15.01 -33.49 -7.94
C LYS A 437 15.44 -33.62 -6.49
N GLN A 438 16.70 -34.00 -6.23
CA GLN A 438 17.22 -34.09 -4.87
C GLN A 438 17.44 -32.72 -4.22
N LEU A 439 17.65 -31.67 -5.01
CA LEU A 439 17.86 -30.29 -4.54
C LEU A 439 16.55 -29.52 -4.41
N ILE A 440 15.52 -29.89 -5.18
CA ILE A 440 14.19 -29.30 -5.08
C ILE A 440 13.58 -29.59 -3.70
N ASP A 441 13.05 -28.55 -3.05
CA ASP A 441 12.39 -28.65 -1.75
C ASP A 441 10.89 -28.86 -1.91
N ILE A 442 10.26 -28.16 -2.86
CA ILE A 442 8.83 -28.27 -3.13
C ILE A 442 8.55 -28.35 -4.64
N PHE A 443 7.70 -29.30 -5.02
CA PHE A 443 7.12 -29.43 -6.35
C PHE A 443 5.69 -28.91 -6.34
N VAL A 444 5.42 -27.83 -7.07
CA VAL A 444 4.09 -27.24 -7.22
C VAL A 444 3.53 -27.63 -8.60
N ILE A 445 2.51 -28.48 -8.62
CA ILE A 445 1.82 -28.91 -9.85
C ILE A 445 0.56 -28.06 -10.00
N CYS A 446 0.56 -27.17 -10.99
CA CYS A 446 -0.54 -26.24 -11.27
C CYS A 446 -1.56 -26.90 -12.21
N LEU A 447 -2.82 -26.97 -11.77
CA LEU A 447 -3.92 -27.55 -12.53
C LEU A 447 -5.09 -26.57 -12.64
N LYS A 448 -5.72 -26.50 -13.82
CA LYS A 448 -6.94 -25.74 -14.04
C LYS A 448 -8.18 -26.56 -13.69
N VAL A 449 -9.17 -25.92 -13.07
CA VAL A 449 -10.32 -26.60 -12.42
C VAL A 449 -11.52 -26.83 -13.35
N THR A 450 -11.44 -26.49 -14.64
CA THR A 450 -12.63 -26.40 -15.51
C THR A 450 -13.03 -27.71 -16.22
N GLU A 451 -12.29 -28.81 -16.07
CA GLU A 451 -12.52 -30.02 -16.86
C GLU A 451 -12.69 -31.28 -15.99
N GLN A 452 -13.70 -32.11 -16.32
CA GLN A 452 -13.93 -33.43 -15.70
C GLN A 452 -12.95 -34.51 -16.19
N ARG A 453 -11.97 -34.14 -17.04
CA ARG A 453 -10.97 -35.03 -17.64
C ARG A 453 -9.62 -34.30 -17.66
N LEU A 454 -8.52 -35.05 -17.49
CA LEU A 454 -7.18 -34.49 -17.68
C LEU A 454 -6.89 -34.31 -19.18
N THR A 455 -6.36 -33.15 -19.55
CA THR A 455 -5.82 -32.89 -20.89
C THR A 455 -4.65 -33.84 -21.20
N LEU A 456 -4.30 -33.97 -22.49
CA LEU A 456 -3.18 -34.82 -22.89
C LEU A 456 -1.86 -34.32 -22.28
N GLU A 457 -1.67 -33.00 -22.29
CA GLU A 457 -0.51 -32.29 -21.77
C GLU A 457 -0.42 -32.45 -20.25
N THR A 458 -1.52 -32.30 -19.53
CA THR A 458 -1.56 -32.57 -18.08
C THR A 458 -1.23 -34.02 -17.77
N LYS A 459 -1.74 -34.99 -18.53
CA LYS A 459 -1.36 -36.41 -18.36
C LYS A 459 0.14 -36.62 -18.56
N GLN A 460 0.72 -36.03 -19.61
CA GLN A 460 2.16 -36.13 -19.88
C GLN A 460 3.01 -35.50 -18.77
N ILE A 461 2.57 -34.35 -18.20
CA ILE A 461 3.22 -33.73 -17.05
C ILE A 461 3.17 -34.65 -15.82
N LEU A 462 2.01 -35.23 -15.53
CA LEU A 462 1.84 -36.13 -14.38
C LEU A 462 2.66 -37.42 -14.55
N GLU A 463 2.71 -37.98 -15.77
CA GLU A 463 3.59 -39.11 -16.11
C GLU A 463 5.07 -38.77 -15.95
N LEU A 464 5.48 -37.59 -16.39
CA LEU A 464 6.85 -37.10 -16.27
C LEU A 464 7.24 -37.02 -14.80
N ILE A 465 6.39 -36.43 -13.96
CA ILE A 465 6.61 -36.31 -12.52
C ILE A 465 6.65 -37.72 -11.91
N ALA A 466 5.70 -38.59 -12.24
CA ALA A 466 5.68 -39.97 -11.76
C ALA A 466 6.98 -40.73 -12.12
N LYS A 467 7.44 -40.62 -13.36
CA LYS A 467 8.69 -41.23 -13.83
C LYS A 467 9.92 -40.63 -13.14
N CYS A 468 9.97 -39.31 -12.96
CA CYS A 468 11.09 -38.63 -12.32
C CYS A 468 11.21 -38.98 -10.84
N LEU A 469 10.08 -39.07 -10.13
CA LEU A 469 10.03 -39.38 -8.71
C LEU A 469 10.17 -40.90 -8.44
N GLY A 470 9.84 -41.75 -9.43
CA GLY A 470 10.13 -43.17 -9.43
C GLY A 470 9.43 -43.98 -8.32
N LYS A 471 9.97 -45.18 -8.04
CA LYS A 471 9.53 -46.06 -6.93
C LYS A 471 9.76 -45.47 -5.54
N ASP A 472 10.57 -44.41 -5.45
CA ASP A 472 10.84 -43.65 -4.23
C ASP A 472 9.79 -42.55 -3.97
N SER A 473 8.62 -42.67 -4.59
CA SER A 473 7.47 -41.76 -4.45
C SER A 473 7.13 -41.43 -2.99
N LYS A 474 7.40 -42.33 -2.03
CA LYS A 474 7.23 -42.06 -0.59
C LYS A 474 8.15 -40.96 -0.04
N GLU A 475 9.40 -40.88 -0.50
CA GLU A 475 10.34 -39.83 -0.07
C GLU A 475 9.91 -38.45 -0.58
N TYR A 476 9.49 -38.39 -1.85
CA TYR A 476 9.15 -37.13 -2.51
C TYR A 476 7.69 -36.70 -2.31
N ALA A 477 6.80 -37.59 -1.85
CA ALA A 477 5.40 -37.28 -1.61
C ALA A 477 5.19 -36.08 -0.66
N ASN A 478 6.04 -35.96 0.36
CA ASN A 478 6.00 -34.83 1.29
C ASN A 478 6.49 -33.50 0.68
N LYS A 479 7.10 -33.52 -0.51
CA LYS A 479 7.55 -32.34 -1.25
C LYS A 479 6.51 -31.86 -2.27
N ILE A 480 5.46 -32.63 -2.53
CA ILE A 480 4.48 -32.33 -3.58
C ILE A 480 3.35 -31.45 -3.04
N ILE A 481 3.04 -30.39 -3.77
CA ILE A 481 1.84 -29.58 -3.64
C ILE A 481 1.14 -29.59 -5.00
N VAL A 482 -0.11 -30.03 -5.03
CA VAL A 482 -0.97 -29.82 -6.19
C VAL A 482 -1.77 -28.53 -5.95
N ALA A 483 -1.47 -27.51 -6.76
CA ALA A 483 -2.04 -26.18 -6.70
C ALA A 483 -3.14 -26.04 -7.76
N ARG A 484 -4.39 -25.94 -7.31
CA ARG A 484 -5.53 -25.63 -8.20
C ARG A 484 -5.61 -24.14 -8.43
N THR A 485 -5.75 -23.69 -9.67
CA THR A 485 -5.78 -22.26 -10.03
C THR A 485 -7.08 -21.91 -10.78
N PHE A 486 -7.82 -20.89 -10.33
CA PHE A 486 -9.11 -20.51 -10.96
C PHE A 486 -8.94 -19.68 -12.24
N PHE A 487 -9.67 -20.08 -13.29
CA PHE A 487 -10.03 -19.17 -14.39
C PHE A 487 -11.53 -19.22 -14.75
N GLN A 488 -12.34 -20.19 -14.26
CA GLN A 488 -13.76 -20.29 -14.67
C GLN A 488 -14.65 -21.25 -13.82
N GLY A 489 -14.57 -21.21 -12.47
CA GLY A 489 -15.71 -21.59 -11.61
C GLY A 489 -16.12 -23.07 -11.47
N GLY A 490 -15.25 -24.06 -11.72
CA GLY A 490 -15.57 -25.47 -11.45
C GLY A 490 -15.23 -25.92 -10.03
N ASN A 491 -15.92 -26.96 -9.53
CA ASN A 491 -15.44 -27.78 -8.39
C ASN A 491 -14.60 -28.92 -8.96
N LEU A 492 -13.38 -29.13 -8.44
CA LEU A 492 -12.57 -30.31 -8.80
C LEU A 492 -13.20 -31.55 -8.18
N ASP A 493 -13.45 -32.58 -8.99
CA ASP A 493 -13.59 -33.94 -8.49
C ASP A 493 -12.18 -34.51 -8.26
N GLU A 494 -11.74 -34.50 -7.00
CA GLU A 494 -10.41 -34.99 -6.58
C GLU A 494 -10.18 -36.46 -6.98
N SER A 495 -11.27 -37.21 -7.24
CA SER A 495 -11.20 -38.56 -7.75
C SER A 495 -10.44 -38.66 -9.08
N ILE A 496 -10.36 -37.56 -9.85
CA ILE A 496 -9.66 -37.54 -11.14
C ILE A 496 -8.16 -37.81 -11.02
N LEU A 497 -7.55 -37.38 -9.92
CA LEU A 497 -6.13 -37.62 -9.65
C LEU A 497 -5.89 -38.99 -9.02
N THR A 498 -6.93 -39.60 -8.45
CA THR A 498 -6.85 -40.90 -7.75
C THR A 498 -7.44 -42.07 -8.53
N TYR A 499 -8.11 -41.86 -9.67
CA TYR A 499 -8.62 -42.96 -10.50
C TYR A 499 -7.47 -43.88 -10.92
N PRO A 500 -7.68 -45.21 -10.98
CA PRO A 500 -6.64 -46.15 -11.40
C PRO A 500 -6.04 -45.85 -12.78
N SER A 501 -6.78 -45.18 -13.66
CA SER A 501 -6.33 -44.75 -14.99
C SER A 501 -5.55 -43.42 -15.00
N SER A 502 -5.49 -42.71 -13.87
CA SER A 502 -4.68 -41.51 -13.73
C SER A 502 -3.20 -41.89 -13.61
N PRO A 503 -2.31 -41.28 -14.40
CA PRO A 503 -0.87 -41.47 -14.23
C PRO A 503 -0.33 -41.10 -12.84
N PHE A 504 -1.09 -40.30 -12.09
CA PHE A 504 -0.70 -39.84 -10.77
C PHE A 504 -1.16 -40.77 -9.65
N SER A 505 -2.07 -41.72 -9.92
CA SER A 505 -2.67 -42.62 -8.93
C SER A 505 -1.66 -43.48 -8.16
N GLU A 506 -0.51 -43.77 -8.76
CA GLU A 506 0.57 -44.49 -8.09
C GLU A 506 1.30 -43.64 -7.03
N ILE A 507 1.28 -42.31 -7.16
CA ILE A 507 1.91 -41.40 -6.20
C ILE A 507 0.92 -41.00 -5.11
N THR A 508 -0.37 -40.84 -5.45
CA THR A 508 -1.39 -40.33 -4.51
C THR A 508 -1.50 -41.13 -3.23
N LYS A 509 -1.26 -42.45 -3.27
CA LYS A 509 -1.23 -43.32 -2.08
C LYS A 509 -0.18 -42.93 -1.03
N TRP A 510 0.83 -42.16 -1.41
CA TRP A 510 1.90 -41.71 -0.50
C TRP A 510 1.76 -40.25 -0.09
N LEU A 511 0.85 -39.50 -0.71
CA LEU A 511 0.69 -38.07 -0.45
C LEU A 511 0.05 -37.81 0.93
N PRO A 512 0.56 -36.85 1.70
CA PRO A 512 0.01 -36.49 3.01
C PRO A 512 -1.34 -35.77 2.85
N ASN A 513 -2.29 -35.89 3.79
CA ASN A 513 -3.65 -35.34 3.69
C ASN A 513 -3.80 -33.87 3.22
N ASN A 514 -2.75 -33.05 3.35
CA ASN A 514 -2.69 -31.65 2.91
C ASN A 514 -1.86 -31.42 1.63
N TRP A 515 -1.69 -32.43 0.78
CA TRP A 515 -0.93 -32.35 -0.48
C TRP A 515 -1.57 -31.44 -1.53
N HIS A 516 -2.81 -31.02 -1.31
CA HIS A 516 -3.64 -30.34 -2.27
C HIS A 516 -4.11 -28.97 -1.74
N LEU A 517 -3.88 -27.92 -2.51
CA LEU A 517 -4.20 -26.54 -2.14
C LEU A 517 -5.01 -25.85 -3.24
N GLY A 518 -6.07 -25.15 -2.85
CA GLY A 518 -6.91 -24.36 -3.76
C GLY A 518 -6.49 -22.90 -3.82
N PHE A 519 -6.15 -22.39 -5.00
CA PHE A 519 -5.81 -20.99 -5.22
C PHE A 519 -6.85 -20.34 -6.12
N ASN A 520 -7.56 -19.34 -5.59
CA ASN A 520 -8.61 -18.65 -6.31
C ASN A 520 -8.00 -17.57 -7.19
N GLY A 521 -7.64 -17.98 -8.42
CA GLY A 521 -6.99 -17.19 -9.46
C GLY A 521 -7.64 -15.83 -9.73
N GLY A 522 -7.15 -14.82 -9.02
CA GLY A 522 -7.32 -13.41 -9.35
C GLY A 522 -6.08 -12.94 -10.09
N SER A 523 -6.13 -12.87 -11.42
CA SER A 523 -5.08 -12.17 -12.17
C SER A 523 -5.16 -10.67 -11.87
N VAL A 524 -4.30 -10.21 -10.94
CA VAL A 524 -4.02 -8.80 -10.57
C VAL A 524 -5.27 -7.93 -10.71
N VAL A 525 -6.27 -8.24 -9.87
CA VAL A 525 -7.60 -7.64 -9.72
C VAL A 525 -8.00 -6.70 -10.87
N ARG A 526 -8.82 -7.21 -11.80
CA ARG A 526 -9.71 -6.38 -12.61
C ARG A 526 -10.91 -6.03 -11.73
N GLU A 527 -11.22 -4.74 -11.68
CA GLU A 527 -12.21 -4.17 -10.76
C GLU A 527 -13.60 -4.81 -10.86
N VAL A 528 -14.26 -4.81 -9.69
CA VAL A 528 -15.69 -5.00 -9.39
C VAL A 528 -16.14 -6.42 -9.00
N THR A 529 -16.08 -6.75 -7.69
CA THR A 529 -17.19 -7.22 -6.81
C THR A 529 -16.65 -7.52 -5.38
N ASN A 530 -16.50 -6.47 -4.55
CA ASN A 530 -15.70 -6.42 -3.31
C ASN A 530 -15.81 -7.56 -2.28
N ARG A 531 -16.88 -8.35 -2.21
CA ARG A 531 -17.03 -9.41 -1.21
C ARG A 531 -16.43 -10.75 -1.65
N ILE A 532 -16.56 -11.07 -2.93
CA ILE A 532 -16.14 -12.36 -3.49
C ILE A 532 -14.62 -12.36 -3.74
N ASP A 533 -14.08 -11.27 -4.29
CA ASP A 533 -12.64 -11.13 -4.54
C ASP A 533 -11.80 -11.13 -3.25
N ARG A 534 -12.32 -10.49 -2.20
CA ARG A 534 -11.68 -10.48 -0.88
C ARG A 534 -11.65 -11.87 -0.27
N MET A 535 -12.76 -12.61 -0.34
CA MET A 535 -12.82 -14.00 0.10
C MET A 535 -11.81 -14.86 -0.68
N TYR A 536 -11.69 -14.68 -2.00
CA TYR A 536 -10.74 -15.39 -2.83
C TYR A 536 -9.27 -15.05 -2.53
N PHE A 537 -8.97 -13.79 -2.23
CA PHE A 537 -7.65 -13.35 -1.79
C PHE A 537 -7.30 -13.94 -0.42
N GLU A 538 -8.20 -13.86 0.56
CA GLU A 538 -8.01 -14.40 1.90
C GLU A 538 -7.79 -15.92 1.87
N ILE A 539 -8.57 -16.66 1.07
CA ILE A 539 -8.36 -18.10 0.86
C ILE A 539 -6.98 -18.38 0.24
N SER A 540 -6.55 -17.57 -0.73
CA SER A 540 -5.24 -17.72 -1.36
C SER A 540 -4.12 -17.46 -0.35
N MET A 541 -4.25 -16.45 0.51
CA MET A 541 -3.29 -16.15 1.58
C MET A 541 -3.21 -17.27 2.62
N GLN A 542 -4.35 -17.83 3.04
CA GLN A 542 -4.38 -18.98 3.95
C GLN A 542 -3.69 -20.21 3.33
N ASN A 543 -3.85 -20.44 2.03
CA ASN A 543 -3.20 -21.55 1.36
C ASN A 543 -1.71 -21.28 1.07
N PHE A 544 -1.30 -20.02 0.89
CA PHE A 544 0.12 -19.66 0.89
C PHE A 544 0.77 -19.84 2.26
N GLN A 545 0.08 -19.60 3.36
CA GLN A 545 0.56 -19.94 4.70
C GLN A 545 0.78 -21.45 4.86
N LYS A 546 -0.15 -22.28 4.39
CA LYS A 546 0.02 -23.76 4.38
C LYS A 546 1.21 -24.18 3.50
N MET A 547 1.39 -23.52 2.35
CA MET A 547 2.54 -23.75 1.48
C MET A 547 3.85 -23.35 2.16
N GLU A 548 3.89 -22.21 2.85
CA GLU A 548 5.05 -21.75 3.62
C GLU A 548 5.40 -22.71 4.76
N GLN A 549 4.42 -23.14 5.57
CA GLN A 549 4.63 -24.15 6.62
C GLN A 549 5.24 -25.45 6.05
N LYS A 550 4.81 -25.85 4.84
CA LYS A 550 5.37 -27.03 4.17
C LYS A 550 6.78 -26.80 3.64
N ILE A 551 7.12 -25.58 3.21
CA ILE A 551 8.48 -25.19 2.83
C ILE A 551 9.39 -25.19 4.06
N GLU A 552 8.93 -24.63 5.18
CA GLU A 552 9.65 -24.55 6.46
C GLU A 552 9.91 -25.94 7.06
N SER A 553 8.96 -26.88 6.90
CA SER A 553 9.12 -28.24 7.40
C SER A 553 10.12 -29.08 6.60
N GLN A 554 10.50 -28.65 5.40
CA GLN A 554 11.56 -29.34 4.67
C GLN A 554 12.90 -29.11 5.38
N PRO A 555 13.71 -30.16 5.59
CA PRO A 555 15.01 -30.02 6.23
C PRO A 555 15.86 -29.00 5.47
N GLN A 556 16.52 -28.10 6.19
CA GLN A 556 17.51 -27.20 5.58
C GLN A 556 18.67 -28.06 5.08
N LYS A 557 18.85 -28.13 3.75
CA LYS A 557 19.99 -28.80 3.16
C LYS A 557 21.20 -27.90 3.36
N ILE A 558 22.05 -28.26 4.31
CA ILE A 558 23.37 -27.64 4.45
C ILE A 558 24.13 -27.95 3.16
N ILE A 559 24.23 -26.96 2.27
CA ILE A 559 25.15 -27.04 1.14
C ILE A 559 26.55 -27.00 1.79
N LYS A 560 27.17 -28.16 2.01
CA LYS A 560 28.61 -28.22 2.28
C LYS A 560 29.27 -27.44 1.14
N GLN A 561 29.98 -26.36 1.49
CA GLN A 561 30.77 -25.52 0.59
C GLN A 561 31.87 -26.35 -0.10
N ASN A 562 31.51 -27.24 -1.02
CA ASN A 562 32.45 -28.01 -1.83
C ASN A 562 32.74 -27.35 -3.18
N LEU A 563 32.33 -26.09 -3.39
CA LEU A 563 32.63 -25.35 -4.62
C LEU A 563 33.79 -24.35 -4.49
N LEU A 564 34.23 -24.01 -3.27
CA LEU A 564 35.44 -23.19 -3.07
C LEU A 564 36.76 -23.98 -3.23
N ASN A 565 36.71 -25.32 -3.20
CA ASN A 565 37.91 -26.18 -3.33
C ASN A 565 38.18 -26.69 -4.76
N GLN A 566 37.37 -26.31 -5.77
CA GLN A 566 37.66 -26.65 -7.17
C GLN A 566 38.33 -25.52 -7.96
N GLN A 567 38.27 -24.28 -7.47
CA GLN A 567 39.05 -23.16 -8.06
C GLN A 567 40.51 -23.10 -7.56
N SER A 568 40.86 -23.82 -6.49
CA SER A 568 42.25 -23.95 -6.02
C SER A 568 43.04 -25.08 -6.71
N LYS A 569 42.50 -25.68 -7.78
CA LYS A 569 43.17 -26.73 -8.58
C LYS A 569 43.34 -26.38 -10.07
N ILE A 570 43.10 -25.12 -10.46
CA ILE A 570 43.42 -24.61 -11.81
C ILE A 570 44.26 -23.32 -11.69
N ASN A 571 45.31 -23.39 -10.88
CA ASN A 571 46.49 -22.52 -11.01
C ASN A 571 47.70 -23.41 -11.27
#